data_AF-A0A2V1ZWR6-F1
#
_entry.id   AF-A0A2V1ZWR6-F1
#
_cell.length_a   1.000
_cell.length_b   1.000
_cell.length_c   1.000
_cell.angle_alpha   90.00
_cell.angle_beta   90.00
_cell.angle_gamma   90.00
#
_symmetry.space_group_name_H-M   'P 1'
#
loop_
_entity.id
_entity.type
_entity.pdbx_description
1 polymer ?
#
loop_
_entity_poly.entity_id
_entity_poly.type
_entity_poly.pdbx_seq_one_letter_code
_entity_poly.pdbx_strand_id
1 'polypeptide(L)'
;MKSPFLLSIAVLIFSSLISTVSIAAPGFSNGIEVYESQDGGVYTTTWRAYPMTIEGYTGPNYKKPDSLLIGLTADGKTSDFRGVLRITCSSPINSNIVSDKDYKSLKDAMADGTIPRPAVNGLFAKFCK
;
A
#
# COMPACT_ATOMS: atom_id res chain seq x y z
N MET A 1 -6.96 -65.67 -21.05
CA MET A 1 -5.92 -65.64 -22.11
C MET A 1 -6.27 -64.55 -23.12
N LYS A 2 -5.27 -63.69 -23.43
CA LYS A 2 -5.12 -62.77 -24.58
C LYS A 2 -6.07 -61.57 -24.76
N SER A 3 -5.51 -60.39 -24.47
CA SER A 3 -5.69 -59.07 -25.13
C SER A 3 -5.68 -59.21 -26.66
N PRO A 4 -6.38 -58.38 -27.47
CA PRO A 4 -5.99 -57.00 -27.80
C PRO A 4 -7.23 -56.07 -28.04
N PHE A 5 -7.21 -54.76 -28.27
CA PHE A 5 -6.32 -53.87 -28.98
C PHE A 5 -6.56 -52.46 -28.43
N LEU A 6 -5.47 -51.75 -28.16
CA LEU A 6 -5.45 -50.32 -27.87
C LEU A 6 -5.90 -49.55 -29.12
N LEU A 7 -6.87 -48.65 -28.97
CA LEU A 7 -7.00 -47.51 -29.89
C LEU A 7 -6.78 -46.22 -29.07
N SER A 8 -5.54 -45.75 -29.12
CA SER A 8 -5.15 -44.43 -28.66
C SER A 8 -5.95 -43.35 -29.39
N ILE A 9 -6.65 -42.52 -28.63
CA ILE A 9 -6.94 -41.13 -29.03
C ILE A 9 -6.51 -40.26 -27.86
N ALA A 10 -5.22 -39.95 -27.83
CA ALA A 10 -4.69 -38.90 -26.97
C ALA A 10 -5.12 -37.56 -27.58
N VAL A 11 -6.21 -36.99 -27.07
CA VAL A 11 -6.54 -35.59 -27.34
C VAL A 11 -5.68 -34.74 -26.40
N LEU A 12 -4.53 -34.28 -26.89
CA LEU A 12 -3.77 -33.20 -26.27
C LEU A 12 -4.60 -31.92 -26.41
N ILE A 13 -5.52 -31.68 -25.46
CA ILE A 13 -6.08 -30.35 -25.28
C ILE A 13 -4.98 -29.51 -24.67
N PHE A 14 -4.27 -28.81 -25.56
CA PHE A 14 -3.33 -27.75 -25.25
C PHE A 14 -4.14 -26.58 -24.68
N SER A 15 -4.57 -26.70 -23.42
CA SER A 15 -5.10 -25.59 -22.64
C SER A 15 -3.92 -24.67 -22.38
N SER A 16 -3.70 -23.76 -23.32
CA SER A 16 -2.81 -22.62 -23.21
C SER A 16 -2.86 -22.10 -21.78
N LEU A 17 -1.71 -22.15 -21.10
CA LEU A 17 -1.46 -21.28 -19.96
C LEU A 17 -1.82 -19.88 -20.44
N ILE A 18 -2.97 -19.39 -20.01
CA ILE A 18 -3.25 -17.97 -20.00
C ILE A 18 -2.28 -17.46 -18.93
N SER A 19 -1.05 -17.16 -19.36
CA SER A 19 -0.17 -16.29 -18.62
C SER A 19 -0.97 -15.01 -18.45
N THR A 20 -1.63 -14.90 -17.30
CA THR A 20 -2.09 -13.63 -16.81
C THR A 20 -0.84 -12.77 -16.74
N VAL A 21 -0.65 -11.95 -17.76
CA VAL A 21 0.23 -10.80 -17.67
C VAL A 21 -0.28 -10.07 -16.44
N SER A 22 0.45 -10.23 -15.34
CA SER A 22 0.45 -9.28 -14.24
C SER A 22 0.70 -7.95 -14.93
N ILE A 23 -0.39 -7.20 -15.16
CA ILE A 23 -0.30 -5.79 -15.47
C ILE A 23 0.36 -5.23 -14.22
N ALA A 24 1.68 -5.07 -14.29
CA ALA A 24 2.43 -4.38 -13.27
C ALA A 24 1.67 -3.09 -13.05
N ALA A 25 1.08 -2.95 -11.86
CA ALA A 25 0.36 -1.76 -11.47
C ALA A 25 1.23 -0.55 -11.86
N PRO A 26 0.65 0.53 -12.43
CA PRO A 26 1.42 1.67 -12.89
C PRO A 26 2.39 2.04 -11.77
N GLY A 27 3.69 1.88 -12.04
CA GLY A 27 4.71 1.98 -11.01
C GLY A 27 4.60 3.34 -10.35
N PHE A 28 4.27 3.38 -9.06
CA PHE A 28 4.40 4.60 -8.28
C PHE A 28 5.88 4.95 -8.24
N SER A 29 6.27 5.87 -9.13
CA SER A 29 7.61 5.88 -9.71
C SER A 29 8.72 6.33 -8.78
N ASN A 30 8.45 6.81 -7.57
CA ASN A 30 9.42 6.94 -6.48
C ASN A 30 8.63 7.13 -5.19
N GLY A 31 8.93 6.37 -4.13
CA GLY A 31 8.34 6.60 -2.82
C GLY A 31 8.63 8.03 -2.35
N ILE A 32 7.61 8.77 -1.94
CA ILE A 32 7.75 10.12 -1.40
C ILE A 32 8.19 9.98 0.04
N GLU A 33 9.39 10.45 0.36
CA GLU A 33 9.82 10.52 1.76
C GLU A 33 8.92 11.48 2.54
N VAL A 34 8.33 10.98 3.62
CA VAL A 34 7.46 11.76 4.51
C VAL A 34 8.13 12.04 5.86
N TYR A 35 9.10 11.21 6.25
CA TYR A 35 9.86 11.38 7.49
C TYR A 35 11.09 10.47 7.51
N GLU A 36 12.17 10.93 8.13
CA GLU A 36 13.33 10.12 8.49
C GLU A 36 13.57 10.27 10.00
N SER A 37 13.53 9.17 10.75
CA SER A 37 13.96 9.18 12.16
C SER A 37 15.47 9.01 12.24
N GLN A 38 16.08 9.69 13.22
CA GLN A 38 17.46 9.42 13.64
C GLN A 38 17.43 8.79 15.03
N ASP A 39 17.70 7.49 15.07
CA ASP A 39 17.63 6.66 16.26
C ASP A 39 19.03 6.50 16.87
N GLY A 40 19.27 7.16 18.00
CA GLY A 40 20.56 7.12 18.70
C GLY A 40 21.72 7.73 17.91
N GLY A 41 21.45 8.57 16.91
CA GLY A 41 22.45 9.31 16.12
C GLY A 41 23.23 8.49 15.07
N VAL A 42 22.93 7.19 14.93
CA VAL A 42 23.65 6.29 14.01
C VAL A 42 22.71 5.51 13.11
N TYR A 43 21.51 5.16 13.60
CA TYR A 43 20.54 4.41 12.83
C TYR A 43 19.45 5.34 12.32
N THR A 44 18.94 5.05 11.13
CA THR A 44 17.80 5.78 10.58
C THR A 44 16.67 4.84 10.22
N THR A 45 15.46 5.37 10.28
CA THR A 45 14.29 4.73 9.67
C THR A 45 13.60 5.72 8.76
N THR A 46 13.61 5.42 7.47
CA THR A 46 12.99 6.25 6.44
C THR A 46 11.57 5.78 6.18
N TRP A 47 10.62 6.70 6.28
CA TRP A 47 9.21 6.49 6.00
C TRP A 47 8.91 7.01 4.60
N ARG A 48 8.50 6.12 3.70
CA ARG A 48 8.16 6.43 2.31
C ARG A 48 6.70 6.13 2.03
N ALA A 49 6.04 7.09 1.42
CA ALA A 49 4.65 7.04 1.00
C ALA A 49 4.55 6.85 -0.52
N TYR A 50 3.68 5.95 -0.94
CA TYR A 50 3.40 5.64 -2.33
C TYR A 50 1.93 5.94 -2.53
N PRO A 51 1.56 7.03 -3.24
CA PRO A 51 0.15 7.23 -3.59
C PRO A 51 -0.36 5.96 -4.29
N MET A 52 -1.61 5.57 -4.08
CA MET A 52 -2.18 4.40 -4.77
C MET A 52 -3.39 4.81 -5.60
N THR A 53 -4.44 5.27 -4.92
CA THR A 53 -5.71 5.61 -5.57
C THR A 53 -6.29 6.85 -4.92
N ILE A 54 -6.86 7.74 -5.71
CA ILE A 54 -7.71 8.82 -5.22
C ILE A 54 -9.15 8.32 -5.27
N GLU A 55 -9.82 8.28 -4.12
CA GLU A 55 -11.18 7.76 -4.01
C GLU A 55 -12.24 8.87 -4.09
N GLY A 56 -11.84 10.11 -3.83
CA GLY A 56 -12.73 11.25 -3.91
C GLY A 56 -11.94 12.55 -3.94
N TYR A 57 -12.63 13.62 -4.34
CA TYR A 57 -12.10 14.97 -4.37
C TYR A 57 -13.06 15.90 -3.62
N THR A 58 -12.51 16.93 -2.99
CA THR A 58 -13.27 17.92 -2.23
C THR A 58 -13.01 19.34 -2.73
N GLY A 59 -13.93 20.24 -2.39
CA GLY A 59 -13.85 21.67 -2.67
C GLY A 59 -14.40 22.11 -4.03
N PRO A 60 -14.46 23.43 -4.26
CA PRO A 60 -15.22 24.04 -5.36
C PRO A 60 -14.67 23.78 -6.77
N ASN A 61 -13.49 23.16 -6.90
CA ASN A 61 -12.86 22.88 -8.19
C ASN A 61 -12.18 21.48 -8.25
N TYR A 62 -12.53 20.55 -7.35
CA TYR A 62 -11.92 19.21 -7.27
C TYR A 62 -10.37 19.19 -7.24
N LYS A 63 -9.73 20.28 -6.78
CA LYS A 63 -8.27 20.43 -6.82
C LYS A 63 -7.55 19.64 -5.74
N LYS A 64 -8.28 19.16 -4.73
CA LYS A 64 -7.72 18.44 -3.60
C LYS A 64 -8.42 17.09 -3.42
N PRO A 65 -7.66 16.01 -3.24
CA PRO A 65 -8.24 14.73 -2.89
C PRO A 65 -8.94 14.80 -1.52
N ASP A 66 -10.11 14.19 -1.42
CA ASP A 66 -10.85 14.06 -0.16
C ASP A 66 -10.44 12.80 0.59
N SER A 67 -10.37 11.67 -0.12
CA SER A 67 -9.89 10.38 0.38
C SER A 67 -8.87 9.80 -0.59
N LEU A 68 -7.74 9.32 -0.06
CA LEU A 68 -6.71 8.62 -0.81
C LEU A 68 -6.34 7.31 -0.15
N LEU A 69 -6.06 6.31 -0.98
CA LEU A 69 -5.28 5.15 -0.58
C LEU A 69 -3.79 5.42 -0.84
N ILE A 70 -2.97 5.19 0.16
CA ILE A 70 -1.53 5.41 0.14
C ILE A 70 -0.84 4.20 0.76
N GLY A 71 0.13 3.61 0.07
CA GLY A 71 1.06 2.66 0.66
C GLY A 71 2.08 3.41 1.53
N LEU A 72 2.30 2.97 2.76
CA LEU A 72 3.34 3.50 3.64
C LEU A 72 4.28 2.36 4.00
N THR A 73 5.58 2.60 3.81
CA THR A 73 6.64 1.69 4.24
C THR A 73 7.63 2.40 5.15
N ALA A 74 8.06 1.73 6.21
CA ALA A 74 9.24 2.08 6.97
C ALA A 74 10.40 1.16 6.54
N ASP A 75 11.55 1.76 6.28
CA ASP A 75 12.79 1.06 5.98
C ASP A 75 13.85 1.54 6.97
N GLY A 76 14.10 0.74 8.00
CA GLY A 76 15.10 1.05 9.01
C GLY A 76 15.09 0.13 10.22
N LYS A 77 15.94 0.46 11.19
CA LYS A 77 16.20 -0.41 12.35
C LYS A 77 15.05 -0.46 13.35
N THR A 78 14.25 0.61 13.42
CA THR A 78 13.21 0.77 14.44
C THR A 78 11.81 0.39 13.95
N SER A 79 11.63 0.20 12.65
CA SER A 79 10.36 -0.25 12.09
C SER A 79 10.55 -0.86 10.70
N ASP A 80 9.86 -1.96 10.44
CA ASP A 80 9.70 -2.62 9.15
C ASP A 80 8.25 -2.50 8.64
N PHE A 81 7.51 -1.50 9.14
CA PHE A 81 6.10 -1.30 8.83
C PHE A 81 5.85 -1.28 7.33
N ARG A 82 4.85 -2.05 6.89
CA ARG A 82 4.37 -2.05 5.51
C ARG A 82 2.85 -2.15 5.53
N GLY A 83 2.17 -1.13 5.05
CA GLY A 83 0.71 -1.14 5.02
C GLY A 83 0.12 -0.12 4.06
N VAL A 84 -1.17 -0.27 3.79
CA VAL A 84 -2.00 0.67 3.03
C VAL A 84 -2.83 1.47 4.01
N LEU A 85 -2.82 2.78 3.82
CA LEU A 85 -3.55 3.76 4.60
C LEU A 85 -4.67 4.36 3.75
N ARG A 86 -5.84 4.56 4.35
CA ARG A 86 -6.84 5.51 3.84
C ARG A 86 -6.63 6.85 4.55
N ILE A 87 -6.28 7.88 3.79
CA ILE A 87 -6.11 9.25 4.27
C ILE A 87 -7.32 10.07 3.86
N THR A 88 -8.04 10.59 4.85
CA THR A 88 -9.19 11.49 4.65
C THR A 88 -8.76 12.93 4.92
N CYS A 89 -8.51 13.71 3.88
CA CYS A 89 -7.95 15.06 3.98
C CYS A 89 -8.92 16.08 4.60
N SER A 90 -10.22 15.95 4.35
CA SER A 90 -11.25 16.82 4.95
C SER A 90 -11.48 16.53 6.44
N SER A 91 -11.21 15.30 6.88
CA SER A 91 -11.39 14.86 8.26
C SER A 91 -10.28 13.88 8.65
N PRO A 92 -9.09 14.39 9.04
CA PRO A 92 -7.92 13.56 9.35
C PRO A 92 -8.17 12.46 10.38
N ILE A 93 -9.10 12.68 11.31
CA ILE A 93 -9.48 11.71 12.35
C ILE A 93 -10.10 10.43 11.79
N ASN A 94 -10.68 10.48 10.59
CA ASN A 94 -11.29 9.32 9.93
C ASN A 94 -10.29 8.50 9.12
N SER A 95 -9.00 8.84 9.18
CA SER A 95 -7.94 8.13 8.47
C SER A 95 -7.52 6.87 9.22
N ASN A 96 -7.20 5.81 8.47
CA ASN A 96 -6.99 4.47 9.03
C ASN A 96 -6.01 3.64 8.21
N ILE A 97 -5.56 2.53 8.80
CA ILE A 97 -4.82 1.45 8.16
C ILE A 97 -5.84 0.43 7.65
N VAL A 98 -5.81 0.14 6.34
CA VAL A 98 -6.79 -0.76 5.69
C VAL A 98 -6.24 -2.14 5.36
N SER A 99 -4.92 -2.34 5.41
CA SER A 99 -4.28 -3.61 5.05
C SER A 99 -3.65 -4.34 6.24
N ASP A 100 -3.88 -3.89 7.46
CA ASP A 100 -3.48 -4.65 8.65
C ASP A 100 -4.55 -5.72 8.94
N LYS A 101 -4.18 -6.82 9.60
CA LYS A 101 -5.09 -7.92 9.94
C LYS A 101 -6.31 -7.43 10.73
N ASP A 102 -6.15 -6.31 11.43
CA ASP A 102 -7.20 -5.57 12.10
C ASP A 102 -7.24 -4.12 11.60
N TYR A 103 -8.45 -3.61 11.31
CA TYR A 103 -8.64 -2.19 10.99
C TYR A 103 -8.19 -1.33 12.18
N LYS A 104 -7.29 -0.37 11.92
CA LYS A 104 -6.73 0.50 12.97
C LYS A 104 -6.76 1.96 12.55
N SER A 105 -7.25 2.85 13.41
CA SER A 105 -7.21 4.28 13.11
C SER A 105 -5.77 4.79 13.13
N LEU A 106 -5.46 5.82 12.33
CA LEU A 106 -4.14 6.45 12.40
C LEU A 106 -3.87 7.12 13.75
N LYS A 107 -4.93 7.55 14.44
CA LYS A 107 -4.82 8.08 15.80
C LYS A 107 -4.28 7.01 16.76
N ASP A 108 -4.81 5.80 16.70
CA ASP A 108 -4.39 4.71 17.58
C ASP A 108 -2.99 4.22 17.22
N ALA A 109 -2.68 4.11 15.92
CA ALA A 109 -1.34 3.77 15.44
C ALA A 109 -0.26 4.78 15.85
N MET A 110 -0.62 6.06 16.02
CA MET A 110 0.29 7.05 16.61
C MET A 110 0.39 6.92 18.12
N ALA A 111 -0.69 6.53 18.81
CA ALA A 111 -0.74 6.45 20.27
C ALA A 111 0.10 5.28 20.81
N ASP A 112 0.11 4.15 20.11
CA ASP A 112 0.91 2.98 20.48
C ASP A 112 2.28 2.90 19.81
N GLY A 113 2.63 3.89 18.99
CA GLY A 113 3.95 4.00 18.37
C GLY A 113 4.15 3.14 17.12
N THR A 114 3.10 2.48 16.59
CA THR A 114 3.17 1.75 15.31
C THR A 114 3.66 2.66 14.18
N ILE A 115 3.16 3.90 14.12
CA ILE A 115 3.58 4.91 13.14
C ILE A 115 3.92 6.20 13.90
N PRO A 116 5.14 6.74 13.77
CA PRO A 116 5.52 8.00 14.39
C PRO A 116 4.62 9.16 13.95
N ARG A 117 4.22 10.00 14.91
CA ARG A 117 3.45 11.22 14.62
C ARG A 117 4.09 12.11 13.54
N PRO A 118 5.42 12.31 13.48
CA PRO A 118 6.05 13.06 12.39
C PRO A 118 5.81 12.46 11.00
N ALA A 119 5.80 11.14 10.87
CA ALA A 119 5.51 10.46 9.60
C ALA A 119 4.05 10.70 9.15
N VAL A 120 3.10 10.64 10.09
CA VAL A 120 1.69 10.97 9.81
C VAL A 120 1.53 12.44 9.41
N ASN A 121 2.19 13.36 10.12
CA ASN A 121 2.16 14.78 9.75
C ASN A 121 2.75 15.03 8.34
N GLY A 122 3.84 14.34 8.00
CA GLY A 122 4.47 14.39 6.67
C GLY A 122 3.53 13.90 5.57
N LEU A 123 2.79 12.81 5.81
CA LEU A 123 1.74 12.32 4.91
C LEU A 123 0.70 13.41 4.61
N PHE A 124 0.05 13.96 5.64
CA PHE A 124 -0.95 15.01 5.42
C PHE A 124 -0.38 16.25 4.76
N ALA A 125 0.87 16.61 5.05
CA ALA A 125 1.52 17.75 4.40
C ALA A 125 1.80 17.51 2.91
N LYS A 126 2.14 16.29 2.50
CA LYS A 126 2.44 15.96 1.09
C LYS A 126 1.20 15.73 0.24
N PHE A 127 0.12 15.19 0.82
CA PHE A 127 -1.03 14.71 0.04
C PHE A 127 -2.31 15.53 0.23
N CYS A 128 -2.45 16.32 1.31
CA CYS A 128 -3.69 17.06 1.60
C CYS A 128 -3.56 18.59 1.54
N LYS A 129 -2.33 19.13 1.61
CA LYS A 129 -2.08 20.58 1.61
C LYS A 129 -1.74 21.08 0.21
#